data_AF-A0A424YP60-F1
#
_entry.id   AF-A0A424YP60-F1
#
_cell.length_a   1.000
_cell.length_b   1.000
_cell.length_c   1.000
_cell.angle_alpha   90.00
_cell.angle_beta   90.00
_cell.angle_gamma   90.00
#
_symmetry.space_group_name_H-M   'P 1'
#
loop_
_entity.id
_entity.type
_entity.pdbx_description
1 polymer ?
#
loop_
_entity_poly.entity_id
_entity_poly.type
_entity_poly.pdbx_seq_one_letter_code
_entity_poly.pdbx_strand_id
1 'polypeptide(L)'
;MVWIKKESAAKLAAILLFLVALFITLTWPNSDPVNEVSVDNQVNGVIELPDPDIDSDYSVEQAIEQRRSVRSLDAEKGLSLDQVSQLLWAAQGITDDDMMYRAAPSAGATYPLKLYVLVGNNGVEEISEGVYLYNPDSHQLELVKEGDIRSDVYQVALRQSPINNAPIS
;
A
#
# COMPACT_ATOMS: atom_id res chain seq x y z
N MET A 1 -17.13 -15.75 62.74
CA MET A 1 -17.11 -16.42 61.42
C MET A 1 -17.30 -15.40 60.28
N VAL A 2 -16.49 -14.33 60.26
CA VAL A 2 -16.52 -13.28 59.20
C VAL A 2 -15.10 -13.00 58.67
N TRP A 3 -14.07 -13.41 59.40
CA TRP A 3 -12.66 -13.15 59.08
C TRP A 3 -12.10 -14.06 57.96
N ILE A 4 -12.52 -15.33 57.92
CA ILE A 4 -12.05 -16.33 56.92
C ILE A 4 -12.53 -15.99 55.49
N LYS A 5 -13.63 -15.24 55.34
CA LYS A 5 -14.18 -14.87 54.03
C LYS A 5 -13.37 -13.77 53.33
N LYS A 6 -12.65 -12.93 54.10
CA LYS A 6 -11.88 -11.78 53.58
C LYS A 6 -10.54 -12.22 52.97
N GLU A 7 -9.91 -13.25 53.54
CA GLU A 7 -8.70 -13.87 52.97
C GLU A 7 -8.97 -14.56 51.64
N SER A 8 -10.11 -15.27 51.52
CA SER A 8 -10.49 -15.93 50.27
C SER A 8 -10.77 -14.94 49.13
N ALA A 9 -11.36 -13.78 49.45
CA ALA A 9 -11.60 -12.72 48.46
C ALA A 9 -10.28 -12.11 47.93
N ALA A 10 -9.29 -11.89 48.81
CA ALA A 10 -7.99 -11.37 48.41
C ALA A 10 -7.22 -12.36 47.52
N LYS A 11 -7.29 -13.66 47.82
CA LYS A 11 -6.67 -14.72 47.00
C LYS A 11 -7.33 -14.83 45.61
N LEU A 12 -8.65 -14.73 45.54
CA LEU A 12 -9.37 -14.74 44.26
C LEU A 12 -9.04 -13.51 43.40
N ALA A 13 -8.93 -12.33 44.01
CA ALA A 13 -8.52 -11.11 43.31
C ALA A 13 -7.08 -11.21 42.76
N ALA A 14 -6.16 -11.80 43.53
CA ALA A 14 -4.79 -12.02 43.07
C ALA A 14 -4.71 -13.01 41.89
N ILE A 15 -5.49 -14.09 41.92
CA ILE A 15 -5.56 -15.04 40.81
C ILE A 15 -6.17 -14.37 39.57
N LEU A 16 -7.22 -13.56 39.74
CA LEU A 16 -7.82 -12.82 38.63
C LEU A 16 -6.83 -11.84 37.99
N LEU A 17 -6.09 -11.08 38.80
CA LEU A 17 -5.05 -10.16 38.31
C LEU A 17 -3.93 -10.90 37.58
N PHE A 18 -3.52 -12.07 38.07
CA PHE A 18 -2.53 -12.91 37.41
C PHE A 18 -3.04 -13.44 36.06
N LEU A 19 -4.29 -13.89 35.98
CA LEU A 19 -4.89 -14.36 34.74
C LEU A 19 -5.06 -13.23 33.71
N VAL A 20 -5.40 -12.02 34.16
CA VAL A 20 -5.45 -10.83 33.29
C VAL A 20 -4.06 -10.48 32.78
N ALA A 21 -3.05 -10.46 33.63
CA ALA A 21 -1.66 -10.21 33.22
C ALA A 21 -1.16 -11.28 32.23
N LEU A 22 -1.49 -12.56 32.46
CA LEU A 22 -1.14 -13.66 31.58
C LEU A 22 -1.82 -13.52 30.21
N PHE A 23 -3.10 -13.17 30.19
CA PHE A 23 -3.84 -12.93 28.95
C PHE A 23 -3.26 -11.76 28.16
N ILE A 24 -2.91 -10.66 28.83
CA ILE A 24 -2.20 -9.53 28.24
C ILE A 24 -0.88 -9.99 27.61
N THR A 25 -0.04 -10.77 28.31
CA THR A 25 1.23 -11.25 27.72
C THR A 25 1.05 -12.22 26.55
N LEU A 26 -0.04 -12.99 26.53
CA LEU A 26 -0.33 -13.96 25.47
C LEU A 26 -0.94 -13.30 24.22
N THR A 27 -1.57 -12.14 24.39
CA THR A 27 -2.28 -11.43 23.31
C THR A 27 -1.57 -10.16 22.86
N TRP A 28 -0.60 -9.66 23.63
CA TRP A 28 0.24 -8.57 23.18
C TRP A 28 1.07 -9.06 22.00
N PRO A 29 0.88 -8.52 20.79
CA PRO A 29 1.70 -8.91 19.68
C PRO A 29 3.14 -8.56 20.02
N ASN A 30 4.04 -9.54 19.94
CA ASN A 30 5.46 -9.28 19.84
C ASN A 30 5.73 -8.72 18.44
N SER A 31 5.26 -7.50 18.19
CA SER A 31 5.68 -6.72 17.05
C SER A 31 7.08 -6.24 17.36
N ASP A 32 8.08 -6.86 16.74
CA ASP A 32 9.38 -6.23 16.60
C ASP A 32 9.12 -4.78 16.15
N PRO A 33 9.80 -3.77 16.73
CA PRO A 33 9.66 -2.41 16.24
C PRO A 33 10.01 -2.45 14.76
N VAL A 34 9.00 -2.25 13.91
CA VAL A 34 9.21 -2.08 12.48
C VAL A 34 10.12 -0.86 12.39
N ASN A 35 11.33 -1.05 11.88
CA ASN A 35 12.21 0.05 11.56
C ASN A 35 11.46 0.92 10.55
N GLU A 36 10.81 1.96 11.05
CA GLU A 36 10.30 3.05 10.23
C GLU A 36 11.50 3.56 9.47
N VAL A 37 11.53 3.29 8.16
CA VAL A 37 12.47 3.94 7.26
C VAL A 37 12.15 5.42 7.40
N SER A 38 13.02 6.13 8.12
CA SER A 38 12.91 7.57 8.30
C SER A 38 13.12 8.21 6.93
N VAL A 39 12.02 8.47 6.23
CA VAL A 39 12.01 9.31 5.03
C VAL A 39 12.28 10.73 5.52
N ASP A 40 13.47 11.22 5.22
CA ASP A 40 13.92 12.57 5.56
C ASP A 40 12.99 13.58 4.88
N ASN A 41 12.31 14.40 5.69
CA ASN A 41 11.39 15.44 5.22
C ASN A 41 12.21 16.61 4.65
N GLN A 42 12.48 16.57 3.36
CA GLN A 42 12.83 17.73 2.55
C GLN A 42 11.79 17.82 1.42
N VAL A 43 10.90 18.81 1.51
CA VAL A 43 9.83 19.07 0.54
C VAL A 43 10.44 19.36 -0.84
N ASN A 44 10.27 18.41 -1.79
CA ASN A 44 10.14 18.59 -3.26
C ASN A 44 9.94 17.24 -3.99
N GLY A 45 8.94 16.44 -3.58
CA GLY A 45 8.71 15.12 -4.17
C GLY A 45 7.26 14.63 -4.16
N VAL A 46 6.29 15.50 -3.84
CA VAL A 46 4.87 15.15 -3.86
C VAL A 46 4.26 15.56 -5.19
N ILE A 47 3.55 14.64 -5.83
CA ILE A 47 2.86 14.84 -7.11
C ILE A 47 1.37 14.59 -6.88
N GLU A 48 0.58 15.64 -7.09
CA GLU A 48 -0.89 15.54 -7.12
C GLU A 48 -1.31 14.75 -8.35
N LEU A 49 -2.19 13.76 -8.15
CA LEU A 49 -2.77 13.02 -9.25
C LEU A 49 -4.10 13.65 -9.67
N PRO A 50 -4.41 13.68 -10.98
CA PRO A 50 -5.72 14.09 -11.46
C PRO A 50 -6.80 13.15 -10.95
N ASP A 51 -8.03 13.65 -10.78
CA ASP A 51 -9.15 12.83 -10.32
C ASP A 51 -9.39 11.64 -11.29
N PRO A 52 -9.70 10.44 -10.76
CA PRO A 52 -10.00 9.28 -11.59
C PRO A 52 -11.33 9.44 -12.33
N ASP A 53 -11.39 8.89 -13.54
CA ASP A 53 -12.62 8.76 -14.30
C ASP A 53 -13.44 7.56 -13.80
N ILE A 54 -14.63 7.85 -13.28
CA ILE A 54 -15.57 6.86 -12.74
C ILE A 54 -16.72 6.52 -13.70
N ASP A 55 -16.76 7.12 -14.90
CA ASP A 55 -17.82 6.95 -15.90
C ASP A 55 -17.24 6.57 -17.27
N SER A 56 -16.50 5.46 -17.31
CA SER A 56 -15.88 4.95 -18.53
C SER A 56 -16.87 4.21 -19.44
N ASP A 57 -16.74 4.43 -20.75
CA ASP A 57 -17.47 3.69 -21.80
C ASP A 57 -17.03 2.21 -21.94
N TYR A 58 -16.02 1.76 -21.19
CA TYR A 58 -15.50 0.39 -21.25
C TYR A 58 -16.12 -0.49 -20.18
N SER A 59 -16.87 -1.53 -20.58
CA SER A 59 -17.63 -2.33 -19.64
C SER A 59 -16.76 -3.31 -18.83
N VAL A 60 -17.21 -3.66 -17.62
CA VAL A 60 -16.56 -4.66 -16.77
C VAL A 60 -16.52 -6.02 -17.47
N GLU A 61 -17.57 -6.41 -18.19
CA GLU A 61 -17.64 -7.65 -18.96
C GLU A 61 -16.56 -7.70 -20.05
N GLN A 62 -16.38 -6.59 -20.79
CA GLN A 62 -15.33 -6.48 -21.80
C GLN A 62 -13.94 -6.59 -21.18
N ALA A 63 -13.72 -5.92 -20.03
CA ALA A 63 -12.46 -6.01 -19.30
C ALA A 63 -12.16 -7.44 -18.88
N ILE A 64 -13.13 -8.16 -18.32
CA ILE A 64 -12.98 -9.55 -17.89
C ILE A 64 -12.67 -10.46 -19.08
N GLU A 65 -13.40 -10.32 -20.19
CA GLU A 65 -13.22 -11.15 -21.39
C GLU A 65 -11.81 -10.98 -22.00
N GLN A 66 -11.36 -9.73 -22.12
CA GLN A 66 -10.13 -9.36 -22.82
C GLN A 66 -8.88 -9.42 -21.93
N ARG A 67 -9.02 -9.49 -20.60
CA ARG A 67 -7.89 -9.49 -19.66
C ARG A 67 -6.89 -10.61 -19.97
N ARG A 68 -5.64 -10.25 -20.26
CA ARG A 68 -4.51 -11.17 -20.44
C ARG A 68 -3.27 -10.62 -19.74
N SER A 69 -2.34 -11.51 -19.38
CA SER A 69 -1.01 -11.09 -18.92
C SER A 69 -0.15 -10.76 -20.13
N VAL A 70 0.12 -9.47 -20.34
CA VAL A 70 1.01 -8.98 -21.40
C VAL A 70 2.44 -9.00 -20.89
N ARG A 71 3.38 -9.53 -21.69
CA ARG A 71 4.81 -9.65 -21.34
C ARG A 71 5.75 -9.09 -22.41
N SER A 72 5.19 -8.40 -23.40
CA SER A 72 5.92 -7.66 -24.40
C SER A 72 5.37 -6.24 -24.37
N LEU A 73 6.18 -5.30 -23.89
CA LEU A 73 5.80 -3.91 -23.69
C LEU A 73 6.64 -3.03 -24.61
N ASP A 74 6.05 -1.92 -25.04
CA ASP A 74 6.76 -0.90 -25.81
C ASP A 74 7.53 0.00 -24.82
N ALA A 75 8.86 -0.12 -24.83
CA ALA A 75 9.72 0.58 -23.88
C ALA A 75 9.81 2.09 -24.15
N GLU A 76 9.41 2.52 -25.36
CA GLU A 76 9.49 3.94 -25.77
C GLU A 76 8.17 4.68 -25.48
N LYS A 77 7.12 3.96 -25.10
CA LYS A 77 5.79 4.55 -24.86
C LYS A 77 5.54 4.73 -23.37
N GLY A 78 5.70 5.96 -22.91
CA GLY A 78 5.29 6.40 -21.58
C GLY A 78 3.77 6.39 -21.37
N LEU A 79 3.36 6.55 -20.11
CA LEU A 79 1.97 6.74 -19.69
C LEU A 79 1.70 8.22 -19.41
N SER A 80 0.46 8.66 -19.62
CA SER A 80 0.03 9.97 -19.12
C SER A 80 -0.20 9.93 -17.61
N LEU A 81 -0.21 11.10 -16.98
CA LEU A 81 -0.52 11.21 -15.55
C LEU A 81 -1.93 10.70 -15.21
N ASP A 82 -2.92 10.93 -16.08
CA ASP A 82 -4.28 10.41 -15.94
C ASP A 82 -4.31 8.88 -15.92
N GLN A 83 -3.53 8.22 -16.77
CA GLN A 83 -3.47 6.76 -16.81
C GLN A 83 -2.87 6.19 -15.53
N VAL A 84 -1.82 6.82 -15.00
CA VAL A 84 -1.21 6.41 -13.73
C VAL A 84 -2.18 6.65 -12.58
N SER A 85 -2.84 7.81 -12.53
CA SER A 85 -3.89 8.11 -11.56
C SER A 85 -4.98 7.04 -11.55
N GLN A 86 -5.56 6.75 -12.72
CA GLN A 86 -6.63 5.78 -12.87
C GLN A 86 -6.22 4.39 -12.37
N LEU A 87 -5.00 3.96 -12.70
CA LEU A 87 -4.47 2.65 -12.28
C LEU A 87 -4.31 2.56 -10.76
N LEU A 88 -3.76 3.61 -10.14
CA LEU A 88 -3.54 3.65 -8.69
C LEU A 88 -4.86 3.72 -7.91
N TRP A 89 -5.80 4.53 -8.39
CA TRP A 89 -7.13 4.57 -7.82
C TRP A 89 -7.84 3.22 -7.94
N ALA A 90 -7.83 2.59 -9.11
CA ALA A 90 -8.45 1.28 -9.30
C ALA A 90 -7.80 0.19 -8.42
N ALA A 91 -6.51 0.33 -8.07
CA ALA A 91 -5.79 -0.64 -7.25
C ALA A 91 -6.03 -0.48 -5.75
N GLN A 92 -5.99 0.75 -5.22
CA GLN A 92 -6.12 1.03 -3.77
C GLN A 92 -6.76 2.41 -3.44
N GLY A 93 -7.29 3.14 -4.40
CA GLY A 93 -7.92 4.44 -4.17
C GLY A 93 -9.20 4.37 -3.34
N ILE A 94 -9.59 5.49 -2.74
CA ILE A 94 -10.82 5.63 -1.96
C ILE A 94 -12.03 5.70 -2.90
N THR A 95 -13.09 4.99 -2.55
CA THR A 95 -14.37 4.93 -3.28
C THR A 95 -15.58 5.31 -2.42
N ASP A 96 -15.36 5.52 -1.12
CA ASP A 96 -16.35 5.99 -0.14
C ASP A 96 -15.62 6.90 0.84
N ASP A 97 -15.81 8.21 0.71
CA ASP A 97 -15.10 9.22 1.52
C ASP A 97 -15.57 9.25 2.98
N ASP A 98 -16.80 8.79 3.26
CA ASP A 98 -17.35 8.78 4.62
C ASP A 98 -16.76 7.62 5.43
N MET A 99 -16.64 6.46 4.80
CA MET A 99 -16.14 5.23 5.43
C MET A 99 -14.67 4.94 5.13
N MET A 100 -14.04 5.75 4.27
CA MET A 100 -12.67 5.56 3.76
C MET A 100 -12.45 4.19 3.12
N TYR A 101 -13.48 3.65 2.46
CA TYR A 101 -13.35 2.35 1.79
C TYR A 101 -12.55 2.47 0.50
N ARG A 102 -11.70 1.47 0.26
CA ARG A 102 -10.88 1.38 -0.95
C ARG A 102 -11.55 0.56 -2.05
N ALA A 103 -11.15 0.84 -3.29
CA ALA A 103 -11.52 0.07 -4.48
C ALA A 103 -11.26 -1.44 -4.33
N ALA A 104 -10.20 -1.81 -3.60
CA ALA A 104 -9.91 -3.19 -3.23
C ALA A 104 -10.30 -3.47 -1.76
N PRO A 105 -11.05 -4.57 -1.50
CA PRO A 105 -11.43 -4.92 -0.13
C PRO A 105 -10.22 -5.38 0.69
N SER A 106 -10.31 -5.20 2.01
CA SER A 106 -9.28 -5.64 2.96
C SER A 106 -9.91 -6.21 4.23
N ALA A 107 -9.30 -7.26 4.78
CA ALA A 107 -9.78 -7.90 6.01
C ALA A 107 -9.77 -6.89 7.17
N GLY A 108 -10.96 -6.63 7.71
CA GLY A 108 -11.15 -5.66 8.81
C GLY A 108 -10.86 -4.22 8.44
N ALA A 109 -10.86 -3.85 7.14
CA ALA A 109 -10.51 -2.50 6.67
C ALA A 109 -9.14 -2.02 7.18
N THR A 110 -8.20 -2.94 7.37
CA THR A 110 -6.85 -2.65 7.90
C THR A 110 -5.90 -2.12 6.82
N TYR A 111 -6.21 -2.37 5.55
CA TYR A 111 -5.50 -1.88 4.37
C TYR A 111 -3.95 -1.96 4.48
N PRO A 112 -3.38 -3.15 4.77
CA PRO A 112 -1.95 -3.28 5.05
C PRO A 112 -1.07 -3.18 3.81
N LEU A 113 -1.64 -3.21 2.60
CA LEU A 113 -0.91 -3.14 1.35
C LEU A 113 -0.58 -1.67 1.02
N LYS A 114 0.70 -1.41 0.73
CA LYS A 114 1.20 -0.14 0.18
C LYS A 114 1.54 -0.31 -1.29
N LEU A 115 1.20 0.67 -2.10
CA LEU A 115 1.56 0.69 -3.52
C LEU A 115 2.77 1.57 -3.74
N TYR A 116 3.83 0.97 -4.26
CA TYR A 116 4.98 1.70 -4.78
C TYR A 116 4.91 1.65 -6.31
N VAL A 117 5.32 2.75 -6.95
CA VAL A 117 5.41 2.87 -8.40
C VAL A 117 6.86 3.15 -8.74
N LEU A 118 7.49 2.23 -9.45
CA LEU A 118 8.80 2.47 -10.03
C LEU A 118 8.62 3.10 -11.41
N VAL A 119 8.86 4.41 -11.52
CA VAL A 119 8.84 5.16 -12.77
C VAL A 119 10.20 5.04 -13.45
N GLY A 120 10.19 4.49 -14.66
CA GLY A 120 11.36 4.44 -15.52
C GLY A 120 11.68 5.77 -16.19
N ASN A 121 12.86 5.88 -16.79
CA ASN A 121 13.19 7.03 -17.65
C ASN A 121 12.13 7.20 -18.76
N ASN A 122 11.56 8.41 -18.87
CA ASN A 122 10.42 8.75 -19.74
C ASN A 122 9.19 7.83 -19.57
N GLY A 123 9.06 7.18 -18.41
CA GLY A 123 7.99 6.22 -18.15
C GLY A 123 6.63 6.88 -17.95
N VAL A 124 6.60 8.07 -17.37
CA VAL A 124 5.38 8.84 -17.13
C VAL A 124 5.60 10.30 -17.52
N GLU A 125 4.62 10.89 -18.18
CA GLU A 125 4.63 12.31 -18.50
C GLU A 125 4.71 13.15 -17.23
N GLU A 126 5.60 14.14 -17.21
CA GLU A 126 5.75 15.11 -16.11
C GLU A 126 6.23 14.53 -14.76
N ILE A 127 6.59 13.24 -14.70
CA ILE A 127 7.20 12.60 -13.53
C ILE A 127 8.61 12.10 -13.89
N SER A 128 9.59 12.50 -13.08
CA SER A 128 10.97 12.02 -13.22
C SER A 128 11.11 10.55 -12.83
N GLU A 129 12.16 9.89 -13.32
CA GLU A 129 12.45 8.51 -12.91
C GLU A 129 12.70 8.40 -11.40
N GLY A 130 12.13 7.36 -10.79
CA GLY A 130 12.20 7.18 -9.35
C GLY A 130 11.23 6.14 -8.81
N VAL A 131 11.29 5.91 -7.51
CA VAL A 131 10.32 5.11 -6.75
C VAL A 131 9.43 6.08 -6.00
N TYR A 132 8.13 5.93 -6.19
CA TYR A 132 7.11 6.74 -5.54
C TYR A 132 6.19 5.87 -4.69
N LEU A 133 5.73 6.37 -3.56
CA LEU A 133 4.70 5.76 -2.73
C LEU A 133 3.36 6.44 -3.03
N TYR A 134 2.35 5.65 -3.37
CA TYR A 134 0.99 6.18 -3.51
C TYR A 134 0.31 6.34 -2.15
N ASN A 135 -0.22 7.54 -1.92
CA ASN A 135 -1.03 7.90 -0.77
C ASN A 135 -2.52 7.94 -1.20
N PRO A 136 -3.34 6.96 -0.79
CA PRO A 136 -4.75 6.94 -1.15
C PRO A 136 -5.58 8.07 -0.52
N ASP A 137 -5.17 8.56 0.66
CA ASP A 137 -5.96 9.54 1.42
C ASP A 137 -5.92 10.92 0.78
N SER A 138 -4.77 11.29 0.21
CA SER A 138 -4.57 12.55 -0.51
C SER A 138 -4.57 12.40 -2.03
N HIS A 139 -4.68 11.17 -2.54
CA HIS A 139 -4.58 10.85 -3.96
C HIS A 139 -3.30 11.42 -4.61
N GLN A 140 -2.14 11.08 -4.02
CA GLN A 140 -0.84 11.65 -4.40
C GLN A 140 0.25 10.58 -4.53
N LEU A 141 1.33 10.91 -5.23
CA LEU A 141 2.59 10.18 -5.23
C LEU A 141 3.65 10.92 -4.42
N GLU A 142 4.31 10.23 -3.50
CA GLU A 142 5.40 10.74 -2.69
C GLU A 142 6.72 10.09 -3.12
N LEU A 143 7.71 10.88 -3.51
CA LEU A 143 9.03 10.40 -3.91
C LEU A 143 9.74 9.73 -2.73
N VAL A 144 10.11 8.46 -2.92
CA VAL A 144 10.84 7.63 -1.95
C VAL A 144 12.31 7.53 -2.32
N LYS A 145 12.60 7.44 -3.63
CA LYS A 145 13.96 7.32 -4.14
C LYS A 145 14.05 7.87 -5.56
N GLU A 146 15.01 8.74 -5.81
CA GLU A 146 15.32 9.23 -7.15
C GLU A 146 16.03 8.17 -8.01
N GLY A 147 15.83 8.25 -9.32
CA GLY A 147 16.57 7.47 -10.31
C GLY A 147 15.87 6.22 -10.78
N ASP A 148 16.16 5.83 -12.02
CA ASP A 148 15.66 4.60 -12.62
C ASP A 148 16.39 3.38 -12.05
N ILE A 149 15.71 2.65 -11.17
CA ILE A 149 16.24 1.40 -10.57
C ILE A 149 15.70 0.13 -11.25
N ARG A 150 15.06 0.22 -12.43
CA ARG A 150 14.49 -0.97 -13.11
C ARG A 150 15.54 -2.04 -13.40
N SER A 151 16.78 -1.63 -13.68
CA SER A 151 17.90 -2.58 -13.87
C SER A 151 18.17 -3.42 -12.62
N ASP A 152 18.15 -2.82 -11.44
CA ASP A 152 18.35 -3.52 -10.17
C ASP A 152 17.19 -4.49 -9.89
N VAL A 153 15.95 -4.02 -10.07
CA VAL A 153 14.74 -4.84 -9.90
C VAL A 153 14.75 -5.99 -10.90
N TYR A 154 15.13 -5.75 -12.15
CA TYR A 154 15.28 -6.77 -13.19
C TYR A 154 16.24 -7.89 -12.76
N GLN A 155 17.39 -7.56 -12.15
CA GLN A 155 18.33 -8.60 -11.70
C GLN A 155 17.73 -9.51 -10.63
N VAL A 156 16.95 -8.96 -9.69
CA VAL A 156 16.32 -9.74 -8.60
C VAL A 156 15.00 -10.40 -9.04
N ALA A 157 14.33 -9.86 -10.06
CA ALA A 157 13.09 -10.39 -10.63
C ALA A 157 13.32 -11.50 -11.67
N LEU A 158 14.37 -12.31 -11.48
CA LEU A 158 14.76 -13.41 -12.38
C LEU A 158 14.99 -12.97 -13.83
N ARG A 159 15.44 -11.72 -14.04
CA ARG A 159 15.77 -11.18 -15.36
C ARG A 159 14.60 -11.21 -16.35
N GLN A 160 13.39 -10.98 -15.84
CA GLN A 160 12.19 -10.87 -16.66
C GLN A 160 12.18 -9.52 -17.40
N SER A 161 12.27 -9.57 -18.73
CA SER A 161 12.32 -8.38 -19.58
C SER A 161 11.17 -7.37 -19.41
N PRO A 162 9.93 -7.75 -19.03
CA PRO A 162 8.87 -6.75 -18.78
C PRO A 162 9.26 -5.71 -17.73
N ILE A 163 10.03 -6.08 -16.71
CA ILE A 163 10.43 -5.14 -15.64
C ILE A 163 11.28 -4.00 -16.20
N ASN A 164 12.17 -4.31 -17.15
CA ASN A 164 13.07 -3.31 -17.72
C ASN A 164 12.40 -2.47 -18.82
N ASN A 165 11.37 -3.04 -19.47
CA ASN A 165 10.72 -2.43 -20.62
C ASN A 165 9.40 -1.73 -20.25
N ALA A 166 8.86 -1.94 -19.05
CA ALA A 166 7.64 -1.29 -18.62
C ALA A 166 7.90 0.19 -18.30
N PRO A 167 7.00 1.11 -18.68
CA PRO A 167 7.08 2.52 -18.28
C PRO A 167 7.06 2.68 -16.75
N ILE A 168 6.21 1.88 -16.08
CA ILE A 168 6.15 1.74 -14.63
C ILE A 168 6.21 0.26 -14.21
N SER A 169 6.81 -0.04 -13.06
CA SER A 169 6.84 -1.39 -12.45
C SER A 169 6.35 -1.41 -11.01
#